data_AF-A0A7J7E6K6-F1
#
_entry.id   AF-A0A7J7E6K6-F1
#
_cell.length_a   1.000
_cell.length_b   1.000
_cell.length_c   1.000
_cell.angle_alpha   90.00
_cell.angle_beta   90.00
_cell.angle_gamma   90.00
#
_symmetry.space_group_name_H-M   'P 1'
#
loop_
_entity.id
_entity.type
_entity.pdbx_description
1 polymer ?
#
loop_
_entity_poly.entity_id
_entity_poly.type
_entity_poly.pdbx_seq_one_letter_code
_entity_poly.pdbx_strand_id
1 'polypeptide(L)'
;MGRGSGTFERLLDKATSQLLLETDWESILQICDLIRQGDTQAKYAVSSIKKKVNDKNPHVALYALEVMESVVKNCGQTVHDEVANKQTMEELKELLKRQVEVNVRNKILYLIQAWAHAFRNEPKYKVVQDTYQIMKVEGFVFPEFKESDAMFAAERAPDWVDAEECHRCRVQFGVMTRKHHCRACGQIFCGKCSSKYSTIPKFGIEKEVRVCEPCYEQLNKKAEGKASSTTELPPEYLTSPLSQQSQLPPKRDETALQEEEELQLALALSQSEAEEKERMNSSAPLAEDMDPELARYLNRNYWEKKQEEARKSPTPSAPVPLTELTAQPGEGHTAPASMVDMPLPDTDSQVITPSSGPFSEQQYQNGESEENHAQFLKALQNAVTTFVNRMKSNHMRGRSITNDSAVLSLFQSINSMHPQLLELLNQLDERRLYYEGLQDKLAQIRDARGALSALREEHQEKLRQAAEEAERQRQIQLAQKLEIMRQKKQEYLEVQRQLAIQRLQEQEKERQIRLEQQKQTIQMRAQMPAFSLPYAQACAYCSSHSPGTQATETRL
;
A
#
# COMPACT_ATOMS: atom_id res chain seq x y z
N MET A 1 45.20 4.86 -22.39
CA MET A 1 44.63 4.12 -21.22
C MET A 1 44.88 4.95 -19.96
N GLY A 2 43.97 4.94 -18.99
CA GLY A 2 44.34 5.18 -17.57
C GLY A 2 44.08 6.54 -16.90
N ARG A 3 43.12 7.40 -17.32
CA ARG A 3 42.73 8.59 -16.53
C ARG A 3 41.42 8.46 -15.72
N GLY A 4 40.49 7.58 -16.11
CA GLY A 4 39.20 7.42 -15.41
C GLY A 4 39.23 6.51 -14.17
N SER A 5 40.04 5.43 -14.18
CA SER A 5 40.02 4.37 -13.15
C SER A 5 40.14 4.90 -11.72
N GLY A 6 41.22 5.66 -11.42
CA GLY A 6 41.46 6.14 -10.05
C GLY A 6 40.32 6.98 -9.44
N THR A 7 39.45 7.58 -10.25
CA THR A 7 38.29 8.33 -9.78
C THR A 7 37.12 7.42 -9.40
N PHE A 8 36.79 6.42 -10.22
CA PHE A 8 35.70 5.47 -9.92
C PHE A 8 36.01 4.64 -8.67
N GLU A 9 37.20 4.04 -8.59
CA GLU A 9 37.63 3.26 -7.42
C GLU A 9 37.51 4.08 -6.12
N ARG A 10 38.01 5.33 -6.11
CA ARG A 10 37.94 6.23 -4.96
C ARG A 10 36.51 6.57 -4.55
N LEU A 11 35.63 6.81 -5.52
CA LEU A 11 34.21 7.10 -5.24
C LEU A 11 33.48 5.86 -4.72
N LEU A 12 33.77 4.67 -5.27
CA LEU A 12 33.19 3.42 -4.79
C LEU A 12 33.66 3.08 -3.37
N ASP A 13 34.94 3.28 -3.07
CA ASP A 13 35.48 3.12 -1.70
C ASP A 13 34.87 4.11 -0.72
N LYS A 14 34.64 5.37 -1.13
CA LYS A 14 33.94 6.38 -0.32
C LYS A 14 32.48 5.97 -0.07
N ALA A 15 31.73 5.63 -1.12
CA ALA A 15 30.31 5.27 -1.06
C ALA A 15 30.03 3.94 -0.35
N THR A 16 31.02 3.04 -0.23
CA THR A 16 30.88 1.75 0.47
C THR A 16 31.69 1.69 1.77
N SER A 17 32.11 2.84 2.30
CA SER A 17 32.92 2.89 3.52
C SER A 17 32.12 2.45 4.75
N GLN A 18 32.70 1.55 5.55
CA GLN A 18 32.13 1.12 6.84
C GLN A 18 32.03 2.24 7.90
N LEU A 19 32.56 3.44 7.61
CA LEU A 19 32.50 4.62 8.47
C LEU A 19 31.31 5.53 8.14
N LEU A 20 30.51 5.21 7.11
CA LEU A 20 29.29 5.94 6.77
C LEU A 20 28.17 5.63 7.76
N LEU A 21 27.55 6.70 8.28
CA LEU A 21 26.30 6.62 9.05
C LEU A 21 25.06 6.58 8.13
N GLU A 22 25.18 7.10 6.92
CA GLU A 22 24.12 7.18 5.91
C GLU A 22 24.69 7.03 4.49
N THR A 23 23.80 6.76 3.52
CA THR A 23 24.13 6.55 2.11
C THR A 23 24.74 7.81 1.45
N ASP A 24 25.96 7.71 0.93
CA ASP A 24 26.64 8.80 0.21
C ASP A 24 26.10 8.96 -1.22
N TRP A 25 24.94 9.62 -1.32
CA TRP A 25 24.27 9.90 -2.59
C TRP A 25 25.12 10.74 -3.55
N GLU A 26 25.97 11.64 -3.05
CA GLU A 26 26.85 12.46 -3.88
C GLU A 26 27.82 11.58 -4.67
N SER A 27 28.48 10.63 -4.00
CA SER A 27 29.43 9.71 -4.63
C SER A 27 28.73 8.67 -5.52
N ILE A 28 27.53 8.21 -5.12
CA ILE A 28 26.71 7.32 -5.95
C ILE A 28 26.28 7.98 -7.27
N LEU A 29 25.87 9.25 -7.23
CA LEU A 29 25.48 9.98 -8.44
C LEU A 29 26.70 10.24 -9.34
N GLN A 30 27.85 10.62 -8.78
CA GLN A 30 29.11 10.75 -9.55
C GLN A 30 29.55 9.41 -10.17
N ILE A 31 29.34 8.27 -9.50
CA ILE A 31 29.57 6.93 -10.07
C ILE A 31 28.66 6.70 -11.28
N CYS A 32 27.37 7.03 -11.19
CA CYS A 32 26.43 6.91 -12.31
C CYS A 32 26.84 7.82 -13.48
N ASP A 33 27.32 9.03 -13.19
CA ASP A 33 27.80 9.98 -14.19
C ASP A 33 29.00 9.46 -14.97
N LEU A 34 30.01 8.89 -14.29
CA LEU A 34 31.19 8.30 -14.93
C LEU A 34 30.84 7.12 -15.85
N ILE A 35 29.81 6.34 -15.52
CA ILE A 35 29.33 5.24 -16.37
C ILE A 35 28.55 5.81 -17.58
N ARG A 36 27.68 6.80 -17.37
CA ARG A 36 26.90 7.44 -18.44
C ARG A 36 27.76 8.22 -19.44
N GLN A 37 28.85 8.85 -18.97
CA GLN A 37 29.81 9.59 -19.80
C GLN A 37 30.81 8.65 -20.51
N GLY A 38 30.89 7.38 -20.11
CA GLY A 38 31.77 6.37 -20.70
C GLY A 38 33.20 6.35 -20.13
N ASP A 39 33.51 7.22 -19.16
CA ASP A 39 34.79 7.25 -18.44
C ASP A 39 35.08 5.92 -17.70
N THR A 40 34.02 5.27 -17.24
CA THR A 40 34.07 3.93 -16.64
C THR A 40 33.21 2.94 -17.41
N GLN A 41 33.80 1.84 -17.84
CA GLN A 41 33.09 0.78 -18.55
C GLN A 41 32.15 0.02 -17.61
N ALA A 42 30.88 -0.15 -18.01
CA ALA A 42 29.83 -0.78 -17.18
C ALA A 42 30.25 -2.14 -16.59
N LYS A 43 30.87 -3.01 -17.40
CA LYS A 43 31.43 -4.30 -16.98
C LYS A 43 32.44 -4.19 -15.84
N TYR A 44 33.34 -3.21 -15.93
CA TYR A 44 34.33 -2.97 -14.88
C TYR A 44 33.66 -2.42 -13.61
N ALA A 45 32.75 -1.46 -13.76
CA ALA A 45 32.01 -0.88 -12.65
C ALA A 45 31.20 -1.95 -11.88
N VAL A 46 30.37 -2.73 -12.58
CA VAL A 46 29.55 -3.79 -11.97
C VAL A 46 30.42 -4.88 -11.35
N SER A 47 31.54 -5.28 -11.99
CA SER A 47 32.49 -6.24 -11.40
C SER A 47 33.11 -5.73 -10.10
N SER A 48 33.46 -4.44 -10.03
CA SER A 48 34.01 -3.81 -8.82
C SER A 48 32.97 -3.64 -7.72
N ILE A 49 31.72 -3.27 -8.05
CA ILE A 49 30.61 -3.22 -7.09
C ILE A 49 30.31 -4.61 -6.53
N LYS A 50 30.27 -5.66 -7.38
CA LYS A 50 30.11 -7.06 -6.95
C LYS A 50 31.14 -7.51 -5.91
N LYS A 51 32.39 -7.03 -5.98
CA LYS A 51 33.41 -7.33 -4.96
C LYS A 51 33.03 -6.75 -3.59
N LYS A 52 32.46 -5.54 -3.55
CA LYS A 52 31.96 -4.88 -2.32
C LYS A 52 30.67 -5.51 -1.80
N VAL A 53 29.77 -5.96 -2.67
CA VAL A 53 28.57 -6.74 -2.31
C VAL A 53 28.96 -8.07 -1.62
N ASN A 54 30.13 -8.62 -1.94
CA ASN A 54 30.67 -9.83 -1.34
C ASN A 54 31.62 -9.58 -0.14
N ASP A 55 31.65 -8.36 0.40
CA ASP A 55 32.44 -8.05 1.60
C ASP A 55 31.90 -8.79 2.84
N LYS A 56 32.76 -8.98 3.85
CA LYS A 56 32.39 -9.61 5.12
C LYS A 56 31.60 -8.67 6.02
N ASN A 57 31.77 -7.35 5.88
CA ASN A 57 31.03 -6.37 6.65
C ASN A 57 29.64 -6.15 6.02
N PRO A 58 28.53 -6.40 6.74
CA PRO A 58 27.18 -6.26 6.19
C PRO A 58 26.84 -4.81 5.80
N HIS A 59 27.40 -3.80 6.46
CA HIS A 59 27.20 -2.40 6.06
C HIS A 59 27.84 -2.10 4.70
N VAL A 60 29.06 -2.60 4.46
CA VAL A 60 29.77 -2.47 3.17
C VAL A 60 28.97 -3.18 2.06
N ALA A 61 28.47 -4.38 2.34
CA ALA A 61 27.63 -5.14 1.42
C ALA A 61 26.29 -4.42 1.13
N LEU A 62 25.65 -3.83 2.14
CA LEU A 62 24.40 -3.08 1.98
C LEU A 62 24.59 -1.83 1.12
N TYR A 63 25.57 -0.98 1.43
CA TYR A 63 25.88 0.20 0.64
C TYR A 63 26.30 -0.18 -0.80
N ALA A 64 27.00 -1.30 -1.00
CA ALA A 64 27.32 -1.80 -2.33
C ALA A 64 26.08 -2.23 -3.13
N LEU A 65 25.05 -2.77 -2.47
CA LEU A 65 23.75 -3.07 -3.09
C LEU A 65 22.98 -1.78 -3.43
N GLU A 66 23.13 -0.71 -2.66
CA GLU A 66 22.56 0.62 -2.96
C GLU A 66 23.26 1.30 -4.15
N VAL A 67 24.59 1.21 -4.22
CA VAL A 67 25.35 1.60 -5.42
C VAL A 67 24.87 0.78 -6.63
N MET A 68 24.71 -0.55 -6.47
CA MET A 68 24.23 -1.43 -7.54
C MET A 68 22.81 -1.06 -8.01
N GLU A 69 21.90 -0.77 -7.07
CA GLU A 69 20.56 -0.26 -7.36
C GLU A 69 20.61 1.00 -8.22
N SER A 70 21.40 1.98 -7.80
CA SER A 70 21.46 3.29 -8.46
C SER A 70 22.06 3.20 -9.85
N VAL A 71 23.14 2.43 -10.06
CA VAL A 71 23.71 2.26 -11.41
C VAL A 71 22.75 1.53 -12.35
N VAL A 72 21.98 0.54 -11.85
CA VAL A 72 20.95 -0.15 -12.64
C VAL A 72 19.78 0.79 -12.97
N LYS A 73 19.37 1.65 -12.04
CA LYS A 73 18.31 2.65 -12.25
C LYS A 73 18.73 3.76 -13.22
N ASN A 74 20.00 4.18 -13.23
CA ASN A 74 20.41 5.40 -13.95
C ASN A 74 21.25 5.17 -15.23
N CYS A 75 21.94 4.05 -15.38
CA CYS A 75 22.93 3.88 -16.47
C CYS A 75 22.39 3.14 -17.71
N GLY A 76 21.18 2.59 -17.65
CA GLY A 76 20.52 1.94 -18.80
C GLY A 76 21.16 0.62 -19.24
N GLN A 77 20.90 0.25 -20.51
CA GLN A 77 21.12 -1.09 -21.07
C GLN A 77 22.53 -1.67 -20.85
N THR A 78 23.56 -0.82 -20.87
CA THR A 78 24.97 -1.25 -20.72
C THR A 78 25.26 -1.82 -19.33
N VAL A 79 24.57 -1.35 -18.29
CA VAL A 79 24.61 -1.92 -16.94
C VAL A 79 23.58 -3.05 -16.79
N HIS A 80 22.42 -2.94 -17.45
CA HIS A 80 21.39 -3.99 -17.43
C HIS A 80 21.95 -5.34 -17.95
N ASP A 81 22.74 -5.34 -19.02
CA ASP A 81 23.42 -6.53 -19.55
C ASP A 81 24.36 -7.23 -18.54
N GLU A 82 25.02 -6.45 -17.68
CA GLU A 82 25.98 -6.95 -16.69
C GLU A 82 25.31 -7.45 -15.40
N VAL A 83 24.08 -7.01 -15.09
CA VAL A 83 23.31 -7.49 -13.93
C VAL A 83 22.26 -8.54 -14.28
N ALA A 84 21.57 -8.44 -15.42
CA ALA A 84 20.42 -9.26 -15.78
C ALA A 84 20.81 -10.54 -16.53
N ASN A 85 21.81 -11.25 -16.00
CA ASN A 85 22.34 -12.49 -16.57
C ASN A 85 22.38 -13.63 -15.52
N LYS A 86 22.48 -14.88 -16.00
CA LYS A 86 22.44 -16.07 -15.15
C LYS A 86 23.50 -16.06 -14.06
N GLN A 87 24.72 -15.61 -14.35
CA GLN A 87 25.81 -15.58 -13.38
C GLN A 87 25.47 -14.68 -12.19
N THR A 88 25.03 -13.43 -12.44
CA THR A 88 24.62 -12.52 -11.36
C THR A 88 23.44 -13.06 -10.55
N MET A 89 22.47 -13.73 -11.20
CA MET A 89 21.32 -14.31 -10.50
C MET A 89 21.71 -15.49 -9.59
N GLU A 90 22.64 -16.35 -10.00
CA GLU A 90 23.18 -17.40 -9.11
C GLU A 90 24.01 -16.78 -7.96
N GLU A 91 24.89 -15.81 -8.26
CA GLU A 91 25.70 -15.09 -7.25
C GLU A 91 24.82 -14.43 -6.17
N LEU A 92 23.68 -13.82 -6.55
CA LEU A 92 22.73 -13.22 -5.61
C LEU A 92 21.94 -14.26 -4.80
N LYS A 93 21.55 -15.40 -5.40
CA LYS A 93 20.93 -16.51 -4.66
C LYS A 93 21.88 -17.11 -3.63
N GLU A 94 23.15 -17.34 -4.00
CA GLU A 94 24.18 -17.82 -3.08
C GLU A 94 24.47 -16.80 -1.98
N LEU A 95 24.51 -15.51 -2.31
CA LEU A 95 24.67 -14.43 -1.33
C LEU A 95 23.51 -14.41 -0.33
N LEU A 96 22.27 -14.49 -0.81
CA LEU A 96 21.09 -14.56 0.05
C LEU A 96 21.10 -15.79 0.95
N LYS A 97 21.57 -16.95 0.46
CA LYS A 97 21.65 -18.18 1.26
C LYS A 97 22.74 -18.13 2.34
N ARG A 98 23.87 -17.45 2.10
CA ARG A 98 24.94 -17.28 3.12
C ARG A 98 24.77 -16.10 4.06
N GLN A 99 23.96 -15.10 3.71
CA GLN A 99 23.85 -13.87 4.49
C GLN A 99 22.97 -14.05 5.73
N VAL A 100 23.49 -13.66 6.89
CA VAL A 100 22.81 -13.70 8.19
C VAL A 100 22.07 -12.39 8.52
N GLU A 101 22.54 -11.27 7.98
CA GLU A 101 22.00 -9.94 8.29
C GLU A 101 20.72 -9.65 7.47
N VAL A 102 19.65 -9.21 8.15
CA VAL A 102 18.30 -9.12 7.59
C VAL A 102 18.14 -7.99 6.56
N ASN A 103 18.80 -6.85 6.74
CA ASN A 103 18.69 -5.71 5.84
C ASN A 103 19.31 -6.02 4.47
N VAL A 104 20.48 -6.65 4.43
CA VAL A 104 21.13 -7.13 3.20
C VAL A 104 20.26 -8.20 2.51
N ARG A 105 19.68 -9.14 3.26
CA ARG A 105 18.75 -10.14 2.71
C ARG A 105 17.52 -9.48 2.05
N ASN A 106 16.88 -8.56 2.76
CA ASN A 106 15.72 -7.82 2.29
C ASN A 106 16.06 -6.94 1.07
N LYS A 107 17.25 -6.33 1.04
CA LYS A 107 17.74 -5.54 -0.10
C LYS A 107 17.93 -6.40 -1.35
N ILE A 108 18.50 -7.60 -1.22
CA ILE A 108 18.63 -8.55 -2.35
C ILE A 108 17.26 -8.95 -2.89
N LEU A 109 16.31 -9.29 -2.01
CA LEU A 109 14.95 -9.64 -2.40
C LEU A 109 14.22 -8.47 -3.09
N TYR A 110 14.33 -7.26 -2.54
CA TYR A 110 13.84 -6.03 -3.16
C TYR A 110 14.39 -5.83 -4.57
N LEU A 111 15.72 -5.95 -4.77
CA LEU A 111 16.35 -5.76 -6.08
C LEU A 111 15.91 -6.80 -7.10
N ILE A 112 15.88 -8.08 -6.73
CA ILE A 112 15.43 -9.16 -7.62
C ILE A 112 13.97 -8.94 -8.05
N GLN A 113 13.09 -8.52 -7.14
CA GLN A 113 11.70 -8.17 -7.46
C GLN A 113 11.62 -6.93 -8.37
N ALA A 114 12.28 -5.83 -8.00
CA ALA A 114 12.26 -4.59 -8.79
C ALA A 114 12.78 -4.82 -10.22
N TRP A 115 13.85 -5.59 -10.39
CA TRP A 115 14.43 -5.91 -11.70
C TRP A 115 13.57 -6.90 -12.49
N ALA A 116 12.96 -7.90 -11.86
CA ALA A 116 12.02 -8.82 -12.52
C ALA A 116 10.80 -8.08 -13.09
N HIS A 117 10.30 -7.07 -12.37
CA HIS A 117 9.22 -6.21 -12.85
C HIS A 117 9.69 -5.21 -13.92
N ALA A 118 10.87 -4.60 -13.77
CA ALA A 118 11.42 -3.65 -14.74
C ALA A 118 11.68 -4.30 -16.10
N PHE A 119 12.28 -5.50 -16.11
CA PHE A 119 12.68 -6.22 -17.31
C PHE A 119 11.61 -7.18 -17.86
N ARG A 120 10.37 -7.14 -17.35
CA ARG A 120 9.27 -8.06 -17.72
C ARG A 120 8.93 -8.12 -19.22
N ASN A 121 9.29 -7.09 -19.98
CA ASN A 121 9.04 -6.98 -21.42
C ASN A 121 10.26 -7.34 -22.28
N GLU A 122 11.42 -7.63 -21.66
CA GLU A 122 12.70 -7.87 -22.34
C GLU A 122 13.07 -9.36 -22.30
N PRO A 123 12.87 -10.13 -23.40
CA PRO A 123 13.12 -11.58 -23.40
C PRO A 123 14.58 -11.95 -23.07
N LYS A 124 15.53 -11.05 -23.38
CA LYS A 124 16.96 -11.19 -23.05
C LYS A 124 17.21 -11.34 -21.55
N TYR A 125 16.38 -10.71 -20.72
CA TYR A 125 16.53 -10.60 -19.28
C TYR A 125 15.57 -11.51 -18.49
N LYS A 126 14.86 -12.40 -19.18
CA LYS A 126 13.89 -13.35 -18.59
C LYS A 126 14.45 -14.14 -17.39
N VAL A 127 15.76 -14.41 -17.36
CA VAL A 127 16.44 -15.07 -16.24
C VAL A 127 16.23 -14.40 -14.88
N VAL A 128 16.00 -13.08 -14.84
CA VAL A 128 15.70 -12.35 -13.59
C VAL A 128 14.28 -12.67 -13.11
N GLN A 129 13.30 -12.70 -14.03
CA GLN A 129 11.93 -13.10 -13.73
C GLN A 129 11.83 -14.56 -13.30
N ASP A 130 12.55 -15.46 -13.99
CA ASP A 130 12.60 -16.87 -13.64
C ASP A 130 13.23 -17.07 -12.24
N THR A 131 14.27 -16.29 -11.91
CA THR A 131 14.90 -16.30 -10.57
C THR A 131 13.95 -15.82 -9.48
N TYR A 132 13.24 -14.69 -9.69
CA TYR A 132 12.21 -14.21 -8.77
C TYR A 132 11.14 -15.28 -8.49
N GLN A 133 10.65 -15.94 -9.55
CA GLN A 133 9.62 -16.96 -9.42
C GLN A 133 10.13 -18.22 -8.70
N ILE A 134 11.37 -18.66 -8.97
CA ILE A 134 12.00 -19.79 -8.26
C ILE A 134 12.12 -19.46 -6.76
N MET A 135 12.59 -18.27 -6.41
CA MET A 135 12.75 -17.88 -5.00
C MET A 135 11.40 -17.78 -4.27
N LYS A 136 10.35 -17.34 -4.96
CA LYS A 136 8.99 -17.34 -4.41
C LYS A 136 8.46 -18.76 -4.14
N VAL A 137 8.84 -19.74 -4.97
CA VAL A 137 8.53 -21.17 -4.78
C VAL A 137 9.42 -21.81 -3.70
N GLU A 138 10.68 -21.37 -3.54
CA GLU A 138 11.56 -21.76 -2.43
C GLU A 138 11.11 -21.19 -1.06
N GLY A 139 10.03 -20.39 -1.01
CA GLY A 139 9.43 -19.87 0.22
C GLY A 139 10.00 -18.53 0.70
N PHE A 140 10.79 -17.82 -0.11
CA PHE A 140 11.27 -16.50 0.25
C PHE A 140 10.14 -15.46 0.21
N VAL A 141 9.89 -14.80 1.35
CA VAL A 141 8.94 -13.69 1.46
C VAL A 141 9.58 -12.42 0.91
N PHE A 142 9.00 -11.89 -0.17
CA PHE A 142 9.43 -10.62 -0.77
C PHE A 142 8.76 -9.42 -0.09
N PRO A 143 9.41 -8.25 -0.04
CA PRO A 143 8.79 -7.02 0.46
C PRO A 143 7.63 -6.58 -0.45
N GLU A 144 6.77 -5.70 0.08
CA GLU A 144 5.68 -5.07 -0.68
C GLU A 144 6.21 -4.42 -1.97
N PHE A 145 5.59 -4.73 -3.11
CA PHE A 145 6.00 -4.20 -4.41
C PHE A 145 5.32 -2.86 -4.69
N LYS A 146 6.12 -1.83 -5.03
CA LYS A 146 5.62 -0.53 -5.50
C LYS A 146 6.00 -0.38 -6.97
N GLU A 147 5.04 0.00 -7.82
CA GLU A 147 5.28 0.10 -9.27
C GLU A 147 6.43 1.06 -9.60
N SER A 148 6.58 2.15 -8.83
CA SER A 148 7.66 3.13 -8.91
C SER A 148 9.07 2.52 -8.86
N ASP A 149 9.26 1.41 -8.14
CA ASP A 149 10.58 0.77 -7.99
C ASP A 149 11.09 0.14 -9.30
N ALA A 150 10.18 -0.17 -10.22
CA ALA A 150 10.45 -0.86 -11.48
C ALA A 150 10.43 0.07 -12.72
N MET A 151 10.18 1.37 -12.56
CA MET A 151 9.98 2.29 -13.70
C MET A 151 11.27 2.78 -14.38
N PHE A 152 12.44 2.41 -13.89
CA PHE A 152 13.73 2.90 -14.39
C PHE A 152 14.14 2.35 -15.77
N ALA A 153 13.48 1.29 -16.24
CA ALA A 153 13.62 0.78 -17.61
C ALA A 153 12.75 1.56 -18.62
N ALA A 154 12.17 2.70 -18.22
CA ALA A 154 11.45 3.58 -19.13
C ALA A 154 12.40 4.14 -20.22
N GLU A 155 12.02 3.92 -21.48
CA GLU A 155 12.64 4.56 -22.65
C GLU A 155 12.57 6.09 -22.48
N ARG A 156 13.60 6.81 -22.92
CA ARG A 156 13.52 8.27 -23.02
C ARG A 156 12.40 8.65 -24.00
N ALA A 157 11.47 9.50 -23.58
CA ALA A 157 10.43 10.01 -24.45
C ALA A 157 11.05 10.73 -25.67
N PRO A 158 10.53 10.54 -26.90
CA PRO A 158 11.05 11.19 -28.10
C PRO A 158 11.01 12.71 -27.98
N ASP A 159 12.09 13.35 -28.43
CA ASP A 159 12.17 14.81 -28.49
C ASP A 159 11.08 15.36 -29.43
N TRP A 160 10.61 16.57 -29.14
CA TRP A 160 9.50 17.17 -29.89
C TRP A 160 9.99 17.75 -31.21
N VAL A 161 9.31 17.36 -32.31
CA VAL A 161 9.62 17.82 -33.66
C VAL A 161 8.72 19.01 -33.98
N ASP A 162 9.30 20.17 -34.27
CA ASP A 162 8.53 21.32 -34.77
C ASP A 162 8.37 21.28 -36.30
N ALA A 163 7.23 21.76 -36.81
CA ALA A 163 6.94 21.94 -38.23
C ALA A 163 5.80 22.96 -38.43
N GLU A 164 5.68 23.50 -39.65
CA GLU A 164 4.63 24.47 -40.00
C GLU A 164 3.28 23.82 -40.36
N GLU A 165 3.20 22.49 -40.41
CA GLU A 165 1.98 21.75 -40.70
C GLU A 165 1.77 20.52 -39.81
N CYS A 166 0.51 20.13 -39.64
CA CYS A 166 0.12 18.92 -38.92
C CYS A 166 0.66 17.66 -39.62
N HIS A 167 1.47 16.85 -38.92
CA HIS A 167 2.09 15.63 -39.44
C HIS A 167 1.09 14.62 -40.06
N ARG A 168 -0.18 14.63 -39.62
CA ARG A 168 -1.23 13.73 -40.15
C ARG A 168 -2.05 14.35 -41.28
N CYS A 169 -2.71 15.48 -41.02
CA CYS A 169 -3.68 16.06 -41.97
C CYS A 169 -3.15 17.25 -42.78
N ARG A 170 -1.86 17.63 -42.62
CA ARG A 170 -1.16 18.65 -43.41
C ARG A 170 -1.79 20.05 -43.37
N VAL A 171 -2.68 20.30 -42.42
CA VAL A 171 -3.19 21.65 -42.15
C VAL A 171 -2.04 22.51 -41.61
N GLN A 172 -1.85 23.68 -42.24
CA GLN A 172 -0.87 24.67 -41.81
C GLN A 172 -1.24 25.23 -40.43
N PHE A 173 -0.24 25.43 -39.58
CA PHE A 173 -0.41 26.08 -38.29
C PHE A 173 -0.51 27.60 -38.43
N GLY A 174 -1.07 28.25 -37.42
CA GLY A 174 -1.25 29.70 -37.38
C GLY A 174 -2.08 30.15 -36.19
N VAL A 175 -2.50 31.40 -36.18
CA VAL A 175 -3.20 32.02 -35.02
C VAL A 175 -4.42 31.20 -34.55
N MET A 176 -5.21 30.68 -35.49
CA MET A 176 -6.42 29.88 -35.21
C MET A 176 -6.15 28.37 -35.10
N THR A 177 -5.03 27.86 -35.65
CA THR A 177 -4.68 26.43 -35.65
C THR A 177 -3.38 26.24 -34.90
N ARG A 178 -3.48 25.95 -33.60
CA ARG A 178 -2.31 25.83 -32.71
C ARG A 178 -1.59 24.48 -32.84
N LYS A 179 -0.28 24.53 -32.60
CA LYS A 179 0.67 23.40 -32.55
C LYS A 179 0.44 22.54 -31.30
N HIS A 180 0.46 21.20 -31.43
CA HIS A 180 0.39 20.26 -30.31
C HIS A 180 1.25 19.00 -30.54
N HIS A 181 2.00 18.56 -29.53
CA HIS A 181 2.86 17.37 -29.63
C HIS A 181 2.21 16.09 -29.06
N CYS A 182 2.41 14.98 -29.74
CA CYS A 182 2.11 13.64 -29.22
C CYS A 182 3.22 13.17 -28.28
N ARG A 183 2.88 12.86 -27.02
CA ARG A 183 3.89 12.40 -26.02
C ARG A 183 4.46 11.01 -26.31
N ALA A 184 3.81 10.24 -27.20
CA ALA A 184 4.24 8.88 -27.56
C ALA A 184 5.25 8.83 -28.73
N CYS A 185 5.27 9.84 -29.61
CA CYS A 185 6.12 9.83 -30.82
C CYS A 185 6.82 11.16 -31.14
N GLY A 186 6.68 12.21 -30.32
CA GLY A 186 7.33 13.51 -30.51
C GLY A 186 6.78 14.39 -31.64
N GLN A 187 6.05 13.80 -32.59
CA GLN A 187 5.51 14.50 -33.77
C GLN A 187 4.42 15.54 -33.43
N ILE A 188 4.27 16.50 -34.33
CA ILE A 188 3.39 17.68 -34.20
C ILE A 188 2.07 17.53 -34.96
N PHE A 189 0.97 17.95 -34.33
CA PHE A 189 -0.39 17.76 -34.80
C PHE A 189 -1.28 18.97 -34.48
N CYS A 190 -2.37 19.12 -35.23
CA CYS A 190 -3.48 19.99 -34.84
C CYS A 190 -4.38 19.31 -33.79
N GLY A 191 -5.17 20.10 -33.05
CA GLY A 191 -5.96 19.60 -31.92
C GLY A 191 -6.89 18.43 -32.26
N LYS A 192 -7.41 18.36 -33.49
CA LYS A 192 -8.25 17.26 -33.99
C LYS A 192 -7.46 15.94 -34.07
N CYS A 193 -6.28 15.95 -34.69
CA CYS A 193 -5.45 14.75 -34.93
C CYS A 193 -4.72 14.22 -33.70
N SER A 194 -4.63 15.00 -32.63
CA SER A 194 -4.11 14.60 -31.32
C SER A 194 -5.12 14.87 -30.20
N SER A 195 -6.38 14.51 -30.43
CA SER A 195 -7.49 14.70 -29.49
C SER A 195 -7.55 13.65 -28.38
N LYS A 196 -6.79 12.56 -28.52
CA LYS A 196 -6.77 11.42 -27.60
C LYS A 196 -5.76 11.60 -26.46
N TYR A 197 -6.02 10.92 -25.35
CA TYR A 197 -5.19 10.91 -24.15
C TYR A 197 -4.97 9.46 -23.71
N SER A 198 -3.77 9.11 -23.27
CA SER A 198 -3.42 7.75 -22.82
C SER A 198 -2.23 7.82 -21.87
N THR A 199 -2.09 6.84 -20.99
CA THR A 199 -0.86 6.65 -20.22
C THR A 199 0.23 6.14 -21.14
N ILE A 200 1.50 6.40 -20.81
CA ILE A 200 2.64 5.88 -21.56
C ILE A 200 3.63 5.25 -20.58
N PRO A 201 3.34 4.05 -20.04
CA PRO A 201 4.16 3.41 -19.00
C PRO A 201 5.61 3.20 -19.45
N LYS A 202 5.82 2.94 -20.75
CA LYS A 202 7.15 2.78 -21.34
C LYS A 202 8.04 4.03 -21.28
N PHE A 203 7.48 5.22 -21.02
CA PHE A 203 8.20 6.49 -20.84
C PHE A 203 8.08 7.02 -19.40
N GLY A 204 7.61 6.20 -18.46
CA GLY A 204 7.37 6.61 -17.07
C GLY A 204 6.18 7.55 -16.89
N ILE A 205 5.27 7.64 -17.86
CA ILE A 205 4.15 8.59 -17.84
C ILE A 205 2.87 7.87 -17.41
N GLU A 206 2.59 7.86 -16.11
CA GLU A 206 1.39 7.25 -15.51
C GLU A 206 0.11 8.08 -15.70
N LYS A 207 0.25 9.39 -15.92
CA LYS A 207 -0.88 10.30 -16.16
C LYS A 207 -1.32 10.24 -17.61
N GLU A 208 -2.62 10.37 -17.87
CA GLU A 208 -3.12 10.45 -19.24
C GLU A 208 -2.59 11.71 -19.95
N VAL A 209 -1.79 11.49 -20.99
CA VAL A 209 -1.17 12.57 -21.78
C VAL A 209 -1.62 12.53 -23.24
N ARG A 210 -1.58 13.71 -23.87
CA ARG A 210 -2.01 13.88 -25.25
C ARG A 210 -1.21 13.00 -26.23
N VAL A 211 -1.92 12.19 -27.00
CA VAL A 211 -1.37 11.33 -28.04
C VAL A 211 -2.13 11.51 -29.37
N CYS A 212 -1.47 11.23 -30.49
CA CYS A 212 -2.15 11.09 -31.77
C CYS A 212 -2.93 9.77 -31.83
N GLU A 213 -3.98 9.72 -32.65
CA GLU A 213 -4.82 8.50 -32.78
C GLU A 213 -4.02 7.21 -33.08
N PRO A 214 -3.01 7.19 -33.98
CA PRO A 214 -2.20 5.99 -34.20
C PRO A 214 -1.48 5.49 -32.95
N CYS A 215 -0.93 6.40 -32.13
CA CYS A 215 -0.28 6.02 -30.89
C CYS A 215 -1.29 5.61 -29.81
N TYR A 216 -2.47 6.25 -29.74
CA TYR A 216 -3.55 5.84 -28.83
C TYR A 216 -3.99 4.39 -29.09
N GLU A 217 -4.17 4.01 -30.37
CA GLU A 217 -4.46 2.63 -30.72
C GLU A 217 -3.33 1.67 -30.35
N GLN A 218 -2.07 2.02 -30.61
CA GLN A 218 -0.91 1.17 -30.27
C GLN A 218 -0.71 0.96 -28.77
N LEU A 219 -1.00 1.98 -27.96
CA LEU A 219 -0.89 1.90 -26.50
C LEU A 219 -2.02 1.06 -25.91
N ASN A 220 -3.26 1.26 -26.37
CA ASN A 220 -4.42 0.59 -25.79
C ASN A 220 -4.64 -0.84 -26.33
N LYS A 221 -4.29 -1.14 -27.59
CA LYS A 221 -4.33 -2.54 -28.11
C LYS A 221 -3.39 -3.49 -27.37
N LYS A 222 -2.38 -2.98 -26.66
CA LYS A 222 -1.52 -3.80 -25.78
C LYS A 222 -2.14 -4.08 -24.40
N ALA A 223 -3.15 -3.32 -23.97
CA ALA A 223 -3.84 -3.56 -22.70
C ALA A 223 -4.86 -4.71 -22.78
N GLU A 224 -5.51 -4.90 -23.93
CA GLU A 224 -6.54 -5.92 -24.14
C GLU A 224 -5.96 -7.34 -24.35
N GLY A 225 -4.65 -7.46 -24.57
CA GLY A 225 -3.96 -8.74 -24.83
C GLY A 225 -3.83 -9.71 -23.65
N LYS A 226 -4.60 -9.52 -22.56
CA LYS A 226 -4.55 -10.41 -21.38
C LYS A 226 -5.88 -10.59 -20.63
N ALA A 227 -7.00 -10.53 -21.33
CA ALA A 227 -8.29 -10.97 -20.80
C ALA A 227 -9.22 -11.54 -21.89
N SER A 228 -9.15 -12.85 -22.13
CA SER A 228 -10.30 -13.75 -22.39
C SER A 228 -9.84 -15.08 -22.96
N SER A 229 -10.16 -16.18 -22.27
CA SER A 229 -10.32 -17.49 -22.91
C SER A 229 -11.25 -18.38 -22.07
N THR A 230 -12.53 -18.01 -21.96
CA THR A 230 -13.64 -18.97 -21.79
C THR A 230 -15.00 -18.31 -22.03
N THR A 231 -15.88 -19.04 -22.71
CA THR A 231 -17.34 -18.83 -22.86
C THR A 231 -17.79 -17.95 -24.03
N GLU A 232 -17.78 -18.52 -25.24
CA GLU A 232 -18.80 -18.21 -26.24
C GLU A 232 -19.95 -19.22 -26.12
N LEU A 233 -21.20 -18.76 -26.13
CA LEU A 233 -22.39 -19.57 -26.36
C LEU A 233 -23.20 -18.97 -27.53
N PRO A 234 -23.91 -19.78 -28.35
CA PRO A 234 -24.29 -19.37 -29.70
C PRO A 234 -25.50 -18.42 -29.76
N PRO A 235 -25.64 -17.62 -30.85
CA PRO A 235 -26.65 -16.55 -30.95
C PRO A 235 -28.10 -17.01 -31.19
N GLU A 236 -28.39 -18.31 -31.23
CA GLU A 236 -29.74 -18.82 -31.53
C GLU A 236 -30.78 -18.56 -30.43
N TYR A 237 -30.34 -18.28 -29.19
CA TYR A 237 -31.26 -18.09 -28.05
C TYR A 237 -32.00 -16.74 -28.05
N LEU A 238 -31.60 -15.78 -28.90
CA LEU A 238 -32.18 -14.43 -28.96
C LEU A 238 -33.44 -14.31 -29.84
N THR A 239 -33.88 -15.39 -30.51
CA THR A 239 -34.99 -15.35 -31.49
C THR A 239 -36.16 -16.28 -31.17
N SER A 240 -36.30 -16.77 -29.93
CA SER A 240 -37.48 -17.53 -29.52
C SER A 240 -38.71 -16.60 -29.31
N PRO A 241 -39.89 -16.90 -29.89
CA PRO A 241 -41.07 -16.03 -29.83
C PRO A 241 -41.78 -15.99 -28.46
N LEU A 242 -41.21 -16.62 -27.42
CA LEU A 242 -41.75 -16.64 -26.06
C LEU A 242 -41.43 -15.37 -25.24
N SER A 243 -40.63 -14.44 -25.79
CA SER A 243 -40.18 -13.22 -25.10
C SER A 243 -41.15 -12.03 -25.15
N GLN A 244 -42.25 -12.12 -25.89
CA GLN A 244 -43.21 -11.01 -26.09
C GLN A 244 -44.54 -11.13 -25.33
N GLN A 245 -44.64 -12.04 -24.34
CA GLN A 245 -45.84 -12.09 -23.49
C GLN A 245 -45.64 -11.27 -22.21
N SER A 246 -46.09 -10.01 -22.25
CA SER A 246 -46.21 -9.17 -21.05
C SER A 246 -47.30 -9.75 -20.16
N GLN A 247 -46.91 -10.40 -19.07
CA GLN A 247 -47.81 -10.73 -17.97
C GLN A 247 -47.40 -9.92 -16.74
N LEU A 248 -48.35 -9.13 -16.21
CA LEU A 248 -48.24 -8.55 -14.88
C LEU A 248 -48.14 -9.70 -13.87
N PRO A 249 -47.26 -9.62 -12.85
CA PRO A 249 -47.16 -10.68 -11.87
C PRO A 249 -48.49 -10.81 -11.11
N PRO A 250 -48.97 -12.04 -10.83
CA PRO A 250 -50.10 -12.21 -9.93
C PRO A 250 -49.72 -11.64 -8.56
N LYS A 251 -50.69 -11.05 -7.85
CA LYS A 251 -50.50 -10.73 -6.43
C LYS A 251 -50.16 -12.05 -5.72
N ARG A 252 -48.99 -12.12 -5.08
CA ARG A 252 -48.68 -13.19 -4.13
C ARG A 252 -49.69 -13.08 -2.98
N ASP A 253 -50.36 -14.18 -2.68
CA ASP A 253 -51.31 -14.24 -1.57
C ASP A 253 -50.58 -14.01 -0.23
N GLU A 254 -51.26 -13.41 0.76
CA GLU A 254 -50.66 -13.09 2.08
C GLU A 254 -50.07 -14.34 2.77
N THR A 255 -50.66 -15.52 2.53
CA THR A 255 -50.14 -16.81 3.03
C THR A 255 -48.78 -17.18 2.44
N ALA A 256 -48.56 -16.91 1.15
CA ALA A 256 -47.28 -17.20 0.50
C ALA A 256 -46.18 -16.24 0.98
N LEU A 257 -46.53 -15.01 1.36
CA LEU A 257 -45.61 -14.06 2.00
C LEU A 257 -45.29 -14.48 3.44
N GLN A 258 -46.27 -14.98 4.20
CA GLN A 258 -46.01 -15.55 5.53
C GLN A 258 -45.11 -16.80 5.46
N GLU A 259 -45.33 -17.70 4.51
CA GLU A 259 -44.45 -18.87 4.30
C GLU A 259 -43.03 -18.44 3.89
N GLU A 260 -42.88 -17.39 3.06
CA GLU A 260 -41.57 -16.83 2.67
C GLU A 260 -40.85 -16.14 3.87
N GLU A 261 -41.58 -15.45 4.75
CA GLU A 261 -41.04 -14.91 6.01
C GLU A 261 -40.66 -16.00 7.02
N GLU A 262 -41.48 -17.06 7.19
CA GLU A 262 -41.14 -18.21 8.04
C GLU A 262 -39.91 -18.96 7.51
N LEU A 263 -39.79 -19.16 6.19
CA LEU A 263 -38.61 -19.78 5.59
C LEU A 263 -37.34 -18.95 5.81
N GLN A 264 -37.43 -17.62 5.63
CA GLN A 264 -36.31 -16.71 5.89
C GLN A 264 -35.90 -16.72 7.37
N LEU A 265 -36.87 -16.77 8.30
CA LEU A 265 -36.59 -16.86 9.73
C LEU A 265 -35.92 -18.20 10.10
N ALA A 266 -36.35 -19.31 9.50
CA ALA A 266 -35.74 -20.62 9.71
C ALA A 266 -34.29 -20.68 9.19
N LEU A 267 -34.04 -20.12 7.99
CA LEU A 267 -32.69 -20.03 7.42
C LEU A 267 -31.76 -19.16 8.28
N ALA A 268 -32.24 -18.00 8.77
CA ALA A 268 -31.47 -17.12 9.64
C ALA A 268 -31.11 -17.78 10.99
N LEU A 269 -32.05 -18.51 11.60
CA LEU A 269 -31.77 -19.29 12.81
C LEU A 269 -30.72 -20.39 12.55
N SER A 270 -30.85 -21.11 11.44
CA SER A 270 -29.89 -22.17 11.08
C SER A 270 -28.48 -21.63 10.78
N GLN A 271 -28.35 -20.45 10.15
CA GLN A 271 -27.08 -19.76 10.02
C GLN A 271 -26.49 -19.36 11.38
N SER A 272 -27.30 -18.80 12.29
CA SER A 272 -26.80 -18.40 13.61
C SER A 272 -26.30 -19.58 14.46
N GLU A 273 -26.94 -20.75 14.40
CA GLU A 273 -26.43 -21.97 15.06
C GLU A 273 -25.15 -22.51 14.40
N ALA A 274 -24.98 -22.32 13.09
CA ALA A 274 -23.76 -22.71 12.38
C ALA A 274 -22.58 -21.79 12.76
N GLU A 275 -22.79 -20.47 12.76
CA GLU A 275 -21.78 -19.49 13.19
C GLU A 275 -21.41 -19.64 14.67
N GLU A 276 -22.35 -19.98 15.55
CA GLU A 276 -22.06 -20.25 16.97
C GLU A 276 -21.24 -21.53 17.14
N LYS A 277 -21.53 -22.59 16.37
CA LYS A 277 -20.68 -23.80 16.32
C LYS A 277 -19.28 -23.51 15.77
N GLU A 278 -19.15 -22.71 14.72
CA GLU A 278 -17.83 -22.32 14.20
C GLU A 278 -17.05 -21.47 15.21
N ARG A 279 -17.69 -20.52 15.91
CA ARG A 279 -17.06 -19.73 16.99
C ARG A 279 -16.61 -20.58 18.17
N MET A 280 -17.38 -21.60 18.56
CA MET A 280 -16.94 -22.55 19.59
C MET A 280 -15.70 -23.33 19.13
N ASN A 281 -15.66 -23.73 17.85
CA ASN A 281 -14.54 -24.47 17.26
C ASN A 281 -13.30 -23.59 16.98
N SER A 282 -13.48 -22.29 16.74
CA SER A 282 -12.42 -21.31 16.47
C SER A 282 -11.86 -20.61 17.71
N SER A 283 -12.22 -21.08 18.92
CA SER A 283 -11.77 -20.51 20.20
C SER A 283 -10.39 -21.00 20.66
N ALA A 284 -9.74 -21.86 19.87
CA ALA A 284 -8.33 -22.21 20.04
C ALA A 284 -7.42 -21.14 19.40
N PRO A 285 -6.43 -20.57 20.12
CA PRO A 285 -5.53 -19.56 19.54
C PRO A 285 -4.67 -20.10 18.40
N LEU A 286 -4.48 -19.28 17.36
CA LEU A 286 -3.47 -19.52 16.32
C LEU A 286 -2.07 -19.49 16.97
N ALA A 287 -1.30 -20.56 16.75
CA ALA A 287 -0.04 -20.80 17.43
C ALA A 287 1.17 -20.39 16.58
N GLU A 288 1.42 -19.09 16.48
CA GLU A 288 2.74 -18.54 16.13
C GLU A 288 3.09 -17.47 17.19
N ASP A 289 4.37 -17.36 17.56
CA ASP A 289 4.92 -16.53 18.66
C ASP A 289 4.36 -16.80 20.09
N MET A 290 4.60 -17.98 20.67
CA MET A 290 4.53 -18.21 22.12
C MET A 290 5.68 -19.07 22.66
N ASP A 291 6.19 -18.72 23.84
CA ASP A 291 7.30 -19.37 24.53
C ASP A 291 7.03 -20.88 24.82
N PRO A 292 7.94 -21.80 24.44
CA PRO A 292 7.81 -23.24 24.71
C PRO A 292 7.56 -23.64 26.17
N GLU A 293 7.91 -22.80 27.15
CA GLU A 293 7.62 -23.07 28.56
C GLU A 293 6.17 -22.70 28.93
N LEU A 294 5.65 -21.58 28.43
CA LEU A 294 4.28 -21.12 28.67
C LEU A 294 3.24 -22.04 28.01
N ALA A 295 3.54 -22.56 26.82
CA ALA A 295 2.72 -23.54 26.12
C ALA A 295 2.48 -24.84 26.91
N ARG A 296 3.42 -25.25 27.78
CA ARG A 296 3.23 -26.40 28.69
C ARG A 296 2.26 -26.07 29.83
N TYR A 297 2.34 -24.86 30.37
CA TYR A 297 1.55 -24.43 31.53
C TYR A 297 0.07 -24.16 31.19
N LEU A 298 -0.21 -23.78 29.94
CA LEU A 298 -1.55 -23.60 29.38
C LEU A 298 -2.22 -24.91 28.94
N ASN A 299 -1.48 -26.02 28.86
CA ASN A 299 -2.01 -27.29 28.40
C ASN A 299 -2.89 -27.96 29.47
N ARG A 300 -4.19 -28.12 29.17
CA ARG A 300 -5.18 -28.74 30.06
C ARG A 300 -4.76 -30.14 30.54
N ASN A 301 -4.24 -30.96 29.63
CA ASN A 301 -3.85 -32.34 29.90
C ASN A 301 -2.62 -32.43 30.81
N TYR A 302 -1.74 -31.42 30.81
CA TYR A 302 -0.60 -31.33 31.73
C TYR A 302 -1.07 -31.20 33.19
N TRP A 303 -2.07 -30.36 33.44
CA TRP A 303 -2.64 -30.19 34.78
C TRP A 303 -3.48 -31.38 35.25
N GLU A 304 -4.23 -32.02 34.35
CA GLU A 304 -4.99 -33.24 34.68
C GLU A 304 -4.03 -34.39 35.04
N LYS A 305 -2.96 -34.59 34.27
CA LYS A 305 -1.93 -35.60 34.56
C LYS A 305 -1.17 -35.30 35.86
N LYS A 306 -0.86 -34.02 36.13
CA LYS A 306 -0.24 -33.56 37.38
C LYS A 306 -1.17 -33.71 38.60
N GLN A 307 -2.49 -33.59 38.43
CA GLN A 307 -3.47 -33.94 39.47
C GLN A 307 -3.57 -35.45 39.70
N GLU A 308 -3.50 -36.28 38.66
CA GLU A 308 -3.45 -37.75 38.83
C GLU A 308 -2.17 -38.22 39.52
N GLU A 309 -1.02 -37.61 39.23
CA GLU A 309 0.24 -37.87 39.92
C GLU A 309 0.19 -37.40 41.39
N ALA A 310 -0.35 -36.21 41.65
CA ALA A 310 -0.55 -35.70 43.02
C ALA A 310 -1.55 -36.54 43.85
N ARG A 311 -2.44 -37.30 43.20
CA ARG A 311 -3.36 -38.26 43.87
C ARG A 311 -2.72 -39.63 44.15
N LYS A 312 -1.49 -39.91 43.70
CA LYS A 312 -0.86 -41.25 43.72
C LYS A 312 0.33 -41.42 44.69
N SER A 313 0.69 -40.42 45.47
CA SER A 313 1.80 -40.51 46.45
C SER A 313 1.37 -40.09 47.87
N PRO A 314 1.83 -40.78 48.94
CA PRO A 314 1.42 -40.47 50.31
C PRO A 314 2.23 -39.33 50.95
N THR A 315 1.57 -38.55 51.80
CA THR A 315 2.17 -37.56 52.71
C THR A 315 3.20 -38.19 53.65
N PRO A 316 4.23 -37.42 54.08
CA PRO A 316 4.13 -36.85 55.42
C PRO A 316 4.75 -35.45 55.65
N SER A 317 4.16 -34.75 56.63
CA SER A 317 4.77 -33.80 57.59
C SER A 317 5.26 -32.39 57.16
N ALA A 318 4.83 -31.39 57.94
CA ALA A 318 5.40 -30.04 58.03
C ALA A 318 6.65 -30.00 58.94
N PRO A 319 7.45 -28.91 58.95
CA PRO A 319 7.14 -27.76 59.81
C PRO A 319 7.41 -26.35 59.20
N VAL A 320 7.41 -25.32 60.06
CA VAL A 320 7.28 -23.84 59.85
C VAL A 320 8.47 -23.14 60.57
N PRO A 321 8.67 -21.79 60.62
CA PRO A 321 8.71 -20.67 59.63
C PRO A 321 10.15 -20.05 59.49
N LEU A 322 10.30 -18.87 58.84
CA LEU A 322 10.91 -17.63 59.44
C LEU A 322 11.06 -16.41 58.46
N THR A 323 10.49 -15.25 58.87
CA THR A 323 10.98 -13.83 58.83
C THR A 323 11.47 -13.14 57.53
N GLU A 324 10.83 -12.04 57.07
CA GLU A 324 11.13 -10.58 57.31
C GLU A 324 12.10 -9.96 56.27
N LEU A 325 12.11 -8.66 55.89
CA LEU A 325 11.56 -7.39 56.45
C LEU A 325 11.41 -6.31 55.31
N THR A 326 10.40 -5.41 55.39
CA THR A 326 10.29 -3.95 55.01
C THR A 326 11.11 -3.29 53.86
N ALA A 327 10.77 -2.15 53.24
CA ALA A 327 9.62 -1.20 53.13
C ALA A 327 9.99 -0.17 52.00
N GLN A 328 9.14 0.27 51.05
CA GLN A 328 8.17 1.42 51.08
C GLN A 328 8.75 2.82 51.47
N PRO A 329 8.13 3.97 51.07
CA PRO A 329 7.26 4.31 49.90
C PRO A 329 7.45 5.77 49.33
N GLY A 330 6.52 6.24 48.48
CA GLY A 330 6.29 7.68 48.10
C GLY A 330 5.83 7.86 46.62
N GLU A 331 4.53 7.91 46.27
CA GLU A 331 3.65 9.12 46.15
C GLU A 331 4.11 10.15 45.07
N GLY A 332 3.35 10.80 44.17
CA GLY A 332 1.92 10.90 43.74
C GLY A 332 1.85 11.92 42.55
N HIS A 333 0.73 12.43 41.98
CA HIS A 333 -0.72 12.15 42.06
C HIS A 333 -1.50 12.84 40.88
N THR A 334 -2.28 12.08 40.07
CA THR A 334 -3.54 12.47 39.34
C THR A 334 -3.64 13.60 38.26
N ALA A 335 -4.61 13.44 37.34
CA ALA A 335 -5.09 14.37 36.27
C ALA A 335 -6.41 15.11 36.72
N PRO A 336 -7.35 15.69 35.90
CA PRO A 336 -7.46 15.87 34.42
C PRO A 336 -8.14 17.19 33.87
N ALA A 337 -8.25 17.27 32.52
CA ALA A 337 -9.35 17.82 31.65
C ALA A 337 -9.88 19.28 31.70
N SER A 338 -10.05 19.90 30.50
CA SER A 338 -11.23 20.73 30.10
C SER A 338 -11.22 21.12 28.60
N MET A 339 -12.33 21.72 28.12
CA MET A 339 -12.81 21.77 26.73
C MET A 339 -13.61 23.07 26.46
N VAL A 340 -13.47 23.71 25.28
CA VAL A 340 -14.26 24.92 24.87
C VAL A 340 -14.44 25.01 23.33
N ASP A 341 -15.37 25.85 22.88
CA ASP A 341 -16.13 25.84 21.60
C ASP A 341 -15.77 26.99 20.59
N MET A 342 -16.44 27.01 19.44
CA MET A 342 -16.36 27.86 18.21
C MET A 342 -16.56 29.41 18.40
N PRO A 343 -16.43 30.32 17.37
CA PRO A 343 -16.83 30.20 15.94
C PRO A 343 -15.99 30.92 14.81
N LEU A 344 -16.49 30.79 13.56
CA LEU A 344 -16.04 31.39 12.26
C LEU A 344 -16.38 32.90 12.11
N PRO A 345 -15.82 33.62 11.10
CA PRO A 345 -16.61 33.97 9.91
C PRO A 345 -15.89 34.06 8.53
N ASP A 346 -16.64 33.64 7.51
CA ASP A 346 -16.84 34.17 6.13
C ASP A 346 -15.74 34.79 5.22
N THR A 347 -15.61 34.13 4.05
CA THR A 347 -15.50 34.63 2.65
C THR A 347 -14.66 35.86 2.27
N ASP A 348 -13.74 35.68 1.31
CA ASP A 348 -14.02 36.14 -0.08
C ASP A 348 -13.24 35.33 -1.13
N SER A 349 -13.72 35.29 -2.38
CA SER A 349 -13.12 34.58 -3.51
C SER A 349 -12.42 35.53 -4.47
N GLN A 350 -11.12 35.34 -4.74
CA GLN A 350 -10.47 35.96 -5.91
C GLN A 350 -9.71 34.97 -6.78
N VAL A 351 -10.17 34.88 -8.02
CA VAL A 351 -9.52 34.19 -9.13
C VAL A 351 -8.35 35.04 -9.62
N ILE A 352 -7.12 34.52 -9.54
CA ILE A 352 -5.95 35.18 -10.15
C ILE A 352 -5.70 34.57 -11.54
N THR A 353 -5.93 35.39 -12.57
CA THR A 353 -5.56 35.11 -13.95
C THR A 353 -4.03 35.18 -14.13
N PRO A 354 -3.41 34.32 -14.96
CA PRO A 354 -2.00 34.46 -15.27
C PRO A 354 -1.77 35.66 -16.19
N SER A 355 -1.25 36.75 -15.62
CA SER A 355 -0.75 37.90 -16.38
C SER A 355 0.47 37.52 -17.21
N SER A 356 0.44 37.84 -18.50
CA SER A 356 1.52 37.60 -19.44
C SER A 356 2.63 38.65 -19.31
N GLY A 357 3.78 38.27 -18.73
CA GLY A 357 5.04 39.03 -18.78
C GLY A 357 6.04 38.40 -19.76
N PRO A 358 6.94 39.19 -20.38
CA PRO A 358 7.85 38.68 -21.41
C PRO A 358 8.98 37.85 -20.79
N PHE A 359 8.92 36.53 -20.98
CA PHE A 359 10.03 35.64 -20.66
C PHE A 359 11.06 35.69 -21.80
N SER A 360 12.12 36.47 -21.61
CA SER A 360 13.30 36.41 -22.48
C SER A 360 14.20 35.31 -21.97
N GLU A 361 14.48 34.29 -22.79
CA GLU A 361 15.43 33.23 -22.46
C GLU A 361 16.84 33.82 -22.32
N GLN A 362 17.33 33.95 -21.08
CA GLN A 362 18.75 34.13 -20.83
C GLN A 362 19.41 32.75 -20.76
N GLN A 363 20.22 32.44 -21.77
CA GLN A 363 21.07 31.26 -21.78
C GLN A 363 21.98 31.25 -20.54
N TYR A 364 22.03 30.12 -19.84
CA TYR A 364 22.90 29.94 -18.68
C TYR A 364 24.38 29.91 -19.09
N GLN A 365 25.01 31.09 -19.13
CA GLN A 365 26.42 31.28 -19.46
C GLN A 365 27.25 31.61 -18.21
N ASN A 366 26.98 30.89 -17.10
CA ASN A 366 27.56 31.19 -15.78
C ASN A 366 29.09 31.00 -15.72
N GLY A 367 29.64 29.99 -16.40
CA GLY A 367 31.05 29.60 -16.27
C GLY A 367 32.06 30.66 -16.76
N GLU A 368 31.81 31.27 -17.91
CA GLU A 368 32.77 32.21 -18.52
C GLU A 368 32.86 33.53 -17.75
N SER A 369 31.79 33.96 -17.07
CA SER A 369 31.81 35.19 -16.27
C SER A 369 32.62 35.06 -14.98
N GLU A 370 32.49 33.93 -14.27
CA GLU A 370 33.18 33.73 -12.98
C GLU A 370 34.69 33.54 -13.16
N GLU A 371 35.13 32.85 -14.22
CA GLU A 371 36.55 32.68 -14.50
C GLU A 371 37.22 34.04 -14.84
N ASN A 372 36.55 34.89 -15.61
CA ASN A 372 37.02 36.25 -15.90
C ASN A 372 37.10 37.12 -14.63
N HIS A 373 36.10 37.04 -13.74
CA HIS A 373 36.13 37.74 -12.45
C HIS A 373 37.28 37.23 -11.56
N ALA A 374 37.52 35.92 -11.50
CA ALA A 374 38.61 35.33 -10.73
C ALA A 374 40.00 35.77 -11.26
N GLN A 375 40.16 35.85 -12.59
CA GLN A 375 41.38 36.36 -13.21
C GLN A 375 41.61 37.85 -12.90
N PHE A 376 40.57 38.69 -12.96
CA PHE A 376 40.63 40.11 -12.58
C PHE A 376 41.03 40.29 -11.11
N LEU A 377 40.36 39.58 -10.18
CA LEU A 377 40.67 39.66 -8.75
C LEU A 377 42.11 39.23 -8.44
N LYS A 378 42.62 38.20 -9.12
CA LYS A 378 44.01 37.74 -9.01
C LYS A 378 45.00 38.77 -9.56
N ALA A 379 44.68 39.44 -10.68
CA ALA A 379 45.51 40.51 -11.23
C ALA A 379 45.57 41.73 -10.28
N LEU A 380 44.43 42.14 -9.73
CA LEU A 380 44.33 43.23 -8.75
C LEU A 380 45.10 42.90 -7.46
N GLN A 381 44.94 41.68 -6.92
CA GLN A 381 45.68 41.20 -5.73
C GLN A 381 47.20 41.24 -5.95
N ASN A 382 47.67 40.79 -7.12
CA ASN A 382 49.09 40.83 -7.47
C ASN A 382 49.62 42.26 -7.61
N ALA A 383 48.84 43.17 -8.22
CA ALA A 383 49.19 44.59 -8.35
C ALA A 383 49.31 45.26 -6.98
N VAL A 384 48.30 45.09 -6.10
CA VAL A 384 48.29 45.63 -4.73
C VAL A 384 49.44 45.07 -3.89
N THR A 385 49.68 43.75 -3.93
CA THR A 385 50.80 43.12 -3.21
C THR A 385 52.15 43.67 -3.69
N THR A 386 52.34 43.82 -5.00
CA THR A 386 53.57 44.38 -5.59
C THR A 386 53.77 45.84 -5.23
N PHE A 387 52.69 46.63 -5.24
CA PHE A 387 52.68 48.05 -4.84
C PHE A 387 53.08 48.22 -3.37
N VAL A 388 52.45 47.47 -2.45
CA VAL A 388 52.76 47.49 -1.01
C VAL A 388 54.21 47.06 -0.76
N ASN A 389 54.70 46.02 -1.44
CA ASN A 389 56.07 45.54 -1.26
C ASN A 389 57.12 46.54 -1.78
N ARG A 390 56.87 47.23 -2.91
CA ARG A 390 57.74 48.31 -3.39
C ARG A 390 57.72 49.53 -2.47
N MET A 391 56.55 49.96 -1.99
CA MET A 391 56.41 51.04 -1.03
C MET A 391 57.23 50.77 0.25
N LYS A 392 57.09 49.56 0.83
CA LYS A 392 57.88 49.12 1.99
C LYS A 392 59.38 49.12 1.70
N SER A 393 59.81 48.61 0.53
CA SER A 393 61.22 48.57 0.14
C SER A 393 61.84 49.96 -0.01
N ASN A 394 61.13 50.90 -0.64
CA ASN A 394 61.62 52.28 -0.79
C ASN A 394 61.71 52.99 0.56
N HIS A 395 60.70 52.81 1.43
CA HIS A 395 60.70 53.34 2.79
C HIS A 395 61.88 52.81 3.62
N MET A 396 62.09 51.49 3.66
CA MET A 396 63.22 50.86 4.37
C MET A 396 64.60 51.31 3.86
N ARG A 397 64.70 51.77 2.60
CA ARG A 397 65.95 52.22 1.96
C ARG A 397 66.11 53.75 1.97
N GLY A 398 65.22 54.49 2.64
CA GLY A 398 65.25 55.95 2.68
C GLY A 398 65.08 56.63 1.32
N ARG A 399 64.44 55.96 0.35
CA ARG A 399 64.27 56.47 -1.02
C ARG A 399 62.91 57.15 -1.18
N SER A 400 62.87 58.31 -1.83
CA SER A 400 61.60 58.97 -2.15
C SER A 400 60.76 58.10 -3.07
N ILE A 401 59.52 57.84 -2.67
CA ILE A 401 58.55 57.03 -3.41
C ILE A 401 58.17 57.69 -4.74
N THR A 402 58.22 59.03 -4.81
CA THR A 402 57.95 59.84 -6.03
C THR A 402 58.89 59.51 -7.19
N ASN A 403 60.06 58.94 -6.90
CA ASN A 403 61.10 58.69 -7.90
C ASN A 403 61.07 57.24 -8.42
N ASP A 404 60.20 56.39 -7.88
CA ASP A 404 59.98 55.02 -8.37
C ASP A 404 58.80 55.00 -9.37
N SER A 405 59.14 55.02 -10.66
CA SER A 405 58.17 54.98 -11.75
C SER A 405 57.28 53.72 -11.74
N ALA A 406 57.76 52.61 -11.16
CA ALA A 406 56.95 51.40 -11.03
C ALA A 406 55.89 51.56 -9.92
N VAL A 407 56.15 52.32 -8.86
CA VAL A 407 55.13 52.63 -7.85
C VAL A 407 54.06 53.55 -8.42
N LEU A 408 54.43 54.57 -9.20
CA LEU A 408 53.50 55.47 -9.89
C LEU A 408 52.62 54.72 -10.92
N SER A 409 53.22 53.84 -11.71
CA SER A 409 52.51 52.99 -12.69
C SER A 409 51.53 52.03 -12.02
N LEU A 410 51.96 51.35 -10.94
CA LEU A 410 51.08 50.48 -10.15
C LEU A 410 49.94 51.26 -9.48
N PHE A 411 50.18 52.47 -8.98
CA PHE A 411 49.13 53.33 -8.43
C PHE A 411 48.07 53.68 -9.49
N GLN A 412 48.49 54.08 -10.70
CA GLN A 412 47.56 54.37 -11.80
C GLN A 412 46.74 53.13 -12.20
N SER A 413 47.40 51.97 -12.32
CA SER A 413 46.74 50.70 -12.63
C SER A 413 45.71 50.31 -11.56
N ILE A 414 46.06 50.36 -10.27
CA ILE A 414 45.14 50.04 -9.16
C ILE A 414 43.95 51.02 -9.15
N ASN A 415 44.16 52.31 -9.36
CA ASN A 415 43.05 53.28 -9.46
C ASN A 415 42.13 53.00 -10.66
N SER A 416 42.66 52.56 -11.80
CA SER A 416 41.83 52.18 -12.96
C SER A 416 41.00 50.90 -12.73
N MET A 417 41.48 49.98 -11.90
CA MET A 417 40.76 48.74 -11.54
C MET A 417 39.73 48.95 -10.41
N HIS A 418 39.87 50.01 -9.60
CA HIS A 418 39.00 50.22 -8.44
C HIS A 418 37.50 50.39 -8.76
N PRO A 419 37.08 51.16 -9.80
CA PRO A 419 35.68 51.23 -10.19
C PRO A 419 35.11 49.88 -10.66
N GLN A 420 35.92 49.07 -11.35
CA GLN A 420 35.51 47.74 -11.82
C GLN A 420 35.29 46.76 -10.66
N LEU A 421 36.07 46.88 -9.58
CA LEU A 421 35.84 46.12 -8.35
C LEU A 421 34.53 46.50 -7.65
N LEU A 422 34.21 47.80 -7.60
CA LEU A 422 32.96 48.27 -6.97
C LEU A 422 31.72 47.80 -7.74
N GLU A 423 31.78 47.86 -9.08
CA GLU A 423 30.72 47.34 -9.96
C GLU A 423 30.52 45.82 -9.75
N LEU A 424 31.61 45.05 -9.75
CA LEU A 424 31.55 43.60 -9.49
C LEU A 424 30.97 43.27 -8.10
N LEU A 425 31.30 44.07 -7.08
CA LEU A 425 30.78 43.89 -5.73
C LEU A 425 29.27 44.14 -5.68
N ASN A 426 28.78 45.23 -6.31
CA ASN A 426 27.35 45.51 -6.40
C ASN A 426 26.60 44.39 -7.16
N GLN A 427 27.13 43.90 -8.28
CA GLN A 427 26.53 42.79 -9.03
C GLN A 427 26.48 41.48 -8.23
N LEU A 428 27.47 41.21 -7.37
CA LEU A 428 27.46 40.04 -6.49
C LEU A 428 26.44 40.20 -5.35
N ASP A 429 26.29 41.39 -4.78
CA ASP A 429 25.27 41.68 -3.76
C ASP A 429 23.84 41.61 -4.35
N GLU A 430 23.61 42.14 -5.55
CA GLU A 430 22.32 42.00 -6.24
C GLU A 430 21.98 40.53 -6.56
N ARG A 431 22.95 39.75 -7.06
CA ARG A 431 22.77 38.30 -7.27
C ARG A 431 22.49 37.57 -5.97
N ARG A 432 23.17 37.93 -4.88
CA ARG A 432 22.95 37.34 -3.55
C ARG A 432 21.52 37.60 -3.08
N LEU A 433 21.05 38.85 -3.12
CA LEU A 433 19.69 39.21 -2.74
C LEU A 433 18.63 38.50 -3.61
N TYR A 434 18.90 38.32 -4.91
CA TYR A 434 18.05 37.54 -5.80
C TYR A 434 17.95 36.07 -5.37
N TYR A 435 19.07 35.42 -5.04
CA TYR A 435 19.08 34.02 -4.60
C TYR A 435 18.49 33.84 -3.19
N GLU A 436 18.73 34.76 -2.26
CA GLU A 436 18.07 34.78 -0.94
C GLU A 436 16.53 34.90 -1.12
N GLY A 437 16.06 35.83 -1.95
CA GLY A 437 14.64 35.95 -2.27
C GLY A 437 14.03 34.78 -3.07
N LEU A 438 14.84 33.97 -3.74
CA LEU A 438 14.40 32.70 -4.35
C LEU A 438 14.31 31.57 -3.30
N GLN A 439 15.26 31.54 -2.36
CA GLN A 439 15.28 30.61 -1.23
C GLN A 439 14.06 30.82 -0.32
N ASP A 440 13.67 32.06 -0.03
CA ASP A 440 12.47 32.38 0.73
C ASP A 440 11.19 31.87 0.04
N LYS A 441 11.09 32.02 -1.29
CA LYS A 441 9.97 31.48 -2.07
C LYS A 441 9.93 29.95 -2.03
N LEU A 442 11.09 29.28 -2.05
CA LEU A 442 11.17 27.83 -1.91
C LEU A 442 10.76 27.36 -0.50
N ALA A 443 11.09 28.13 0.54
CA ALA A 443 10.61 27.89 1.90
C ALA A 443 9.08 28.02 2.00
N GLN A 444 8.52 29.13 1.50
CA GLN A 444 7.05 29.33 1.45
C GLN A 444 6.31 28.20 0.71
N ILE A 445 6.86 27.71 -0.41
CA ILE A 445 6.30 26.57 -1.15
C ILE A 445 6.40 25.27 -0.33
N ARG A 446 7.48 25.05 0.42
CA ARG A 446 7.64 23.89 1.31
C ARG A 446 6.59 23.94 2.43
N ASP A 447 6.42 25.09 3.07
CA ASP A 447 5.50 25.26 4.19
C ASP A 447 4.04 25.11 3.75
N ALA A 448 3.67 25.71 2.61
CA ALA A 448 2.35 25.54 2.00
C ALA A 448 2.05 24.08 1.64
N ARG A 449 3.07 23.31 1.17
CA ARG A 449 2.93 21.86 0.93
C ARG A 449 2.81 21.07 2.23
N GLY A 450 3.48 21.50 3.31
CA GLY A 450 3.33 20.93 4.65
C GLY A 450 1.90 21.08 5.16
N ALA A 451 1.38 22.31 5.15
CA ALA A 451 0.02 22.62 5.56
C ALA A 451 -1.05 21.83 4.75
N LEU A 452 -0.89 21.75 3.42
CA LEU A 452 -1.77 20.94 2.56
C LEU A 452 -1.70 19.44 2.84
N SER A 453 -0.58 18.93 3.37
CA SER A 453 -0.45 17.52 3.75
C SER A 453 -1.15 17.25 5.08
N ALA A 454 -0.93 18.11 6.08
CA ALA A 454 -1.62 18.03 7.38
C ALA A 454 -3.15 18.07 7.24
N LEU A 455 -3.69 18.99 6.41
CA LEU A 455 -5.14 19.06 6.16
C LEU A 455 -5.71 17.80 5.49
N ARG A 456 -4.92 17.09 4.68
CA ARG A 456 -5.35 15.81 4.07
C ARG A 456 -5.36 14.68 5.09
N GLU A 457 -4.36 14.65 5.96
CA GLU A 457 -4.26 13.67 7.05
C GLU A 457 -5.41 13.85 8.05
N GLU A 458 -5.70 15.09 8.48
CA GLU A 458 -6.84 15.43 9.33
C GLU A 458 -8.18 15.01 8.68
N HIS A 459 -8.33 15.24 7.37
CA HIS A 459 -9.53 14.82 6.64
C HIS A 459 -9.67 13.28 6.58
N GLN A 460 -8.57 12.56 6.36
CA GLN A 460 -8.54 11.09 6.38
C GLN A 460 -8.83 10.53 7.78
N GLU A 461 -8.37 11.20 8.85
CA GLU A 461 -8.69 10.83 10.23
C GLU A 461 -10.16 11.04 10.55
N LYS A 462 -10.75 12.19 10.19
CA LYS A 462 -12.19 12.43 10.34
C LYS A 462 -13.04 11.40 9.59
N LEU A 463 -12.63 11.00 8.38
CA LEU A 463 -13.30 9.94 7.63
C LEU A 463 -13.20 8.56 8.34
N ARG A 464 -12.06 8.23 8.95
CA ARG A 464 -11.89 7.00 9.74
C ARG A 464 -12.79 6.99 10.98
N GLN A 465 -12.78 8.08 11.76
CA GLN A 465 -13.62 8.24 12.95
C GLN A 465 -15.11 8.14 12.60
N ALA A 466 -15.57 8.84 11.57
CA ALA A 466 -16.96 8.76 11.10
C ALA A 466 -17.34 7.35 10.60
N ALA A 467 -16.42 6.61 9.99
CA ALA A 467 -16.65 5.23 9.57
C ALA A 467 -16.80 4.27 10.76
N GLU A 468 -15.95 4.41 11.79
CA GLU A 468 -16.01 3.63 13.03
C GLU A 468 -17.30 3.93 13.82
N GLU A 469 -17.68 5.21 13.95
CA GLU A 469 -18.94 5.61 14.58
C GLU A 469 -20.15 5.05 13.82
N ALA A 470 -20.15 5.12 12.48
CA ALA A 470 -21.19 4.54 11.65
C ALA A 470 -21.25 3.01 11.77
N GLU A 471 -20.11 2.32 11.96
CA GLU A 471 -20.10 0.89 12.22
C GLU A 471 -20.67 0.55 13.60
N ARG A 472 -20.24 1.27 14.65
CA ARG A 472 -20.80 1.12 16.00
C ARG A 472 -22.32 1.35 15.99
N GLN A 473 -22.82 2.34 15.26
CA GLN A 473 -24.26 2.56 15.08
C GLN A 473 -24.95 1.37 14.39
N ARG A 474 -24.37 0.82 13.31
CA ARG A 474 -24.88 -0.40 12.64
C ARG A 474 -24.92 -1.60 13.58
N GLN A 475 -23.87 -1.81 14.39
CA GLN A 475 -23.81 -2.91 15.37
C GLN A 475 -24.91 -2.76 16.44
N ILE A 476 -25.12 -1.54 16.97
CA ILE A 476 -26.18 -1.26 17.95
C ILE A 476 -27.57 -1.49 17.34
N GLN A 477 -27.82 -1.02 16.11
CA GLN A 477 -29.09 -1.26 15.41
C GLN A 477 -29.36 -2.75 15.17
N LEU A 478 -28.32 -3.52 14.79
CA LEU A 478 -28.43 -4.96 14.60
C LEU A 478 -28.72 -5.68 15.91
N ALA A 479 -28.02 -5.33 17.00
CA ALA A 479 -28.26 -5.88 18.33
C ALA A 479 -29.68 -5.58 18.84
N GLN A 480 -30.16 -4.34 18.67
CA GLN A 480 -31.53 -3.95 19.02
C GLN A 480 -32.57 -4.73 18.20
N LYS A 481 -32.34 -4.92 16.90
CA LYS A 481 -33.22 -5.72 16.03
C LYS A 481 -33.25 -7.20 16.47
N LEU A 482 -32.10 -7.79 16.80
CA LEU A 482 -32.01 -9.16 17.31
C LEU A 482 -32.75 -9.32 18.65
N GLU A 483 -32.67 -8.34 19.53
CA GLU A 483 -33.37 -8.39 20.82
C GLU A 483 -34.90 -8.30 20.65
N ILE A 484 -35.39 -7.43 19.76
CA ILE A 484 -36.81 -7.38 19.38
C ILE A 484 -37.28 -8.72 18.78
N MET A 485 -36.46 -9.36 17.95
CA MET A 485 -36.77 -10.69 17.40
C MET A 485 -36.81 -11.78 18.48
N ARG A 486 -35.93 -11.71 19.49
CA ARG A 486 -35.95 -12.63 20.65
C ARG A 486 -37.21 -12.45 21.48
N GLN A 487 -37.61 -11.21 21.77
CA GLN A 487 -38.83 -10.91 22.52
C GLN A 487 -40.07 -11.42 21.78
N LYS A 488 -40.22 -11.12 20.48
CA LYS A 488 -41.30 -11.67 19.65
C LYS A 488 -41.33 -13.20 19.63
N LYS A 489 -40.16 -13.86 19.59
CA LYS A 489 -40.06 -15.33 19.65
C LYS A 489 -40.52 -15.86 21.02
N GLN A 490 -40.20 -15.19 22.12
CA GLN A 490 -40.69 -15.55 23.45
C GLN A 490 -42.22 -15.38 23.57
N GLU A 491 -42.76 -14.22 23.17
CA GLU A 491 -44.20 -13.96 23.14
C GLU A 491 -44.96 -15.01 22.33
N TYR A 492 -44.46 -15.36 21.13
CA TYR A 492 -45.06 -16.39 20.27
C TYR A 492 -45.09 -17.77 20.96
N LEU A 493 -43.99 -18.18 21.59
CA LEU A 493 -43.91 -19.45 22.32
C LEU A 493 -44.83 -19.47 23.55
N GLU A 494 -45.01 -18.33 24.23
CA GLU A 494 -45.96 -18.22 25.35
C GLU A 494 -47.41 -18.34 24.87
N VAL A 495 -47.79 -17.67 23.78
CA VAL A 495 -49.12 -17.81 23.16
C VAL A 495 -49.38 -19.25 22.72
N GLN A 496 -48.40 -19.90 22.09
CA GLN A 496 -48.49 -21.32 21.70
C GLN A 496 -48.69 -22.24 22.92
N ARG A 497 -47.98 -21.97 24.03
CA ARG A 497 -48.12 -22.72 25.29
C ARG A 497 -49.50 -22.51 25.93
N GLN A 498 -50.03 -21.29 25.93
CA GLN A 498 -51.38 -20.98 26.44
C GLN A 498 -52.46 -21.71 25.63
N LEU A 499 -52.37 -21.68 24.29
CA LEU A 499 -53.28 -22.41 23.40
C LEU A 499 -53.24 -23.93 23.63
N ALA A 500 -52.05 -24.50 23.88
CA ALA A 500 -51.91 -25.92 24.21
C ALA A 500 -52.59 -26.28 25.54
N ILE A 501 -52.42 -25.45 26.57
CA ILE A 501 -53.09 -25.63 27.89
C ILE A 501 -54.61 -25.50 27.73
N GLN A 502 -55.09 -24.53 26.95
CA GLN A 502 -56.52 -24.34 26.71
C GLN A 502 -57.16 -25.56 26.04
N ARG A 503 -56.51 -26.13 25.00
CA ARG A 503 -56.96 -27.38 24.35
C ARG A 503 -57.01 -28.56 25.31
N LEU A 504 -56.04 -28.69 26.23
CA LEU A 504 -56.05 -29.75 27.25
C LEU A 504 -57.22 -29.58 28.24
N GLN A 505 -57.47 -28.36 28.72
CA GLN A 505 -58.60 -28.06 29.59
C GLN A 505 -59.95 -28.31 28.91
N GLU A 506 -60.06 -28.02 27.61
CA GLU A 506 -61.27 -28.29 26.82
C GLU A 506 -61.51 -29.80 26.67
N GLN A 507 -60.48 -30.58 26.32
CA GLN A 507 -60.56 -32.05 26.29
C GLN A 507 -60.91 -32.66 27.67
N GLU A 508 -60.43 -32.07 28.77
CA GLU A 508 -60.76 -32.51 30.12
C GLU A 508 -62.22 -32.19 30.49
N LYS A 509 -62.71 -31.00 30.16
CA LYS A 509 -64.12 -30.61 30.31
C LYS A 509 -65.04 -31.52 29.49
N GLU A 510 -64.73 -31.77 28.23
CA GLU A 510 -65.49 -32.73 27.40
C GLU A 510 -65.53 -34.13 28.03
N ARG A 511 -64.39 -34.59 28.58
CA ARG A 511 -64.31 -35.89 29.25
C ARG A 511 -65.19 -35.92 30.50
N GLN A 512 -65.19 -34.86 31.30
CA GLN A 512 -66.05 -34.74 32.48
C GLN A 512 -67.54 -34.74 32.07
N ILE A 513 -67.93 -33.95 31.06
CA ILE A 513 -69.31 -33.90 30.55
C ILE A 513 -69.74 -35.28 30.03
N ARG A 514 -68.90 -36.00 29.28
CA ARG A 514 -69.19 -37.37 28.82
C ARG A 514 -69.38 -38.34 29.99
N LEU A 515 -68.54 -38.26 31.03
CA LEU A 515 -68.68 -39.09 32.24
C LEU A 515 -69.94 -38.75 33.04
N GLU A 516 -70.34 -37.48 33.09
CA GLU A 516 -71.56 -37.04 33.77
C GLU A 516 -72.82 -37.45 33.00
N GLN A 517 -72.85 -37.28 31.67
CA GLN A 517 -73.90 -37.83 30.80
C GLN A 517 -74.00 -39.36 30.93
N GLN A 518 -72.87 -40.07 31.02
CA GLN A 518 -72.86 -41.51 31.25
C GLN A 518 -73.46 -41.88 32.62
N LYS A 519 -73.11 -41.15 33.70
CA LYS A 519 -73.73 -41.33 35.02
C LYS A 519 -75.24 -41.07 35.00
N GLN A 520 -75.68 -39.96 34.39
CA GLN A 520 -77.11 -39.64 34.22
C GLN A 520 -77.84 -40.72 33.42
N THR A 521 -77.22 -41.25 32.36
CA THR A 521 -77.77 -42.34 31.54
C THR A 521 -77.92 -43.64 32.33
N ILE A 522 -76.92 -43.99 33.16
CA ILE A 522 -76.98 -45.15 34.05
C ILE A 522 -78.07 -44.96 35.12
N GLN A 523 -78.19 -43.75 35.68
CA GLN A 523 -79.20 -43.42 36.70
C GLN A 523 -80.63 -43.45 36.13
N MET A 524 -80.84 -42.91 34.93
CA MET A 524 -82.08 -43.04 34.16
C MET A 524 -82.42 -44.51 33.88
N ARG A 525 -81.42 -45.31 33.45
CA ARG A 525 -81.61 -46.74 33.19
C ARG A 525 -81.95 -47.54 34.45
N ALA A 526 -81.46 -47.12 35.62
CA ALA A 526 -81.77 -47.74 36.91
C ALA A 526 -83.20 -47.44 37.43
N GLN A 527 -83.91 -46.46 36.86
CA GLN A 527 -85.30 -46.11 37.22
C GLN A 527 -86.36 -46.76 36.30
N MET A 528 -85.95 -47.50 35.27
CA MET A 528 -86.86 -48.23 34.39
C MET A 528 -87.13 -49.65 34.93
N PRO A 529 -88.39 -50.11 35.02
CA PRO A 529 -88.71 -51.44 35.54
C PRO A 529 -88.21 -52.55 34.61
N ALA A 530 -87.61 -53.58 35.20
CA ALA A 530 -87.01 -54.68 34.46
C ALA A 530 -88.06 -55.63 33.87
N PHE A 531 -88.11 -55.74 32.54
CA PHE A 531 -88.75 -56.86 31.84
C PHE A 531 -87.72 -57.96 31.60
N SER A 532 -88.05 -59.19 32.01
CA SER A 532 -87.27 -60.40 31.76
C SER A 532 -87.99 -61.30 30.75
N LEU A 533 -87.22 -62.01 29.91
CA LEU A 533 -87.48 -63.31 29.23
C LEU A 533 -86.32 -63.57 28.21
N PRO A 534 -86.09 -64.81 27.72
CA PRO A 534 -84.71 -65.33 27.71
C PRO A 534 -84.27 -66.10 26.44
N TYR A 535 -83.01 -66.55 26.49
CA TYR A 535 -82.47 -67.80 25.91
C TYR A 535 -82.36 -67.96 24.38
N ALA A 536 -81.10 -68.10 23.91
CA ALA A 536 -80.55 -69.16 23.04
C ALA A 536 -79.33 -68.64 22.25
N GLN A 537 -78.35 -69.42 21.75
CA GLN A 537 -77.67 -70.65 22.15
C GLN A 537 -76.68 -71.01 21.01
N ALA A 538 -75.39 -71.13 21.33
CA ALA A 538 -74.38 -71.97 20.67
C ALA A 538 -73.74 -71.64 19.29
N CYS A 539 -72.60 -72.35 19.09
CA CYS A 539 -71.91 -72.72 17.85
C CYS A 539 -70.76 -71.86 17.28
N ALA A 540 -69.56 -72.22 17.77
CA ALA A 540 -68.23 -72.20 17.14
C ALA A 540 -68.15 -72.55 15.62
N TYR A 541 -67.13 -72.04 14.91
CA TYR A 541 -65.97 -72.76 14.33
C TYR A 541 -65.17 -71.88 13.32
N CYS A 542 -63.88 -72.23 13.11
CA CYS A 542 -62.94 -71.73 12.07
C CYS A 542 -62.50 -70.24 12.10
N SER A 543 -61.29 -69.85 11.66
CA SER A 543 -60.00 -70.56 11.53
C SER A 543 -58.86 -69.55 11.28
N SER A 544 -57.65 -69.90 11.72
CA SER A 544 -56.31 -69.40 11.32
C SER A 544 -56.18 -68.32 10.22
N HIS A 545 -55.44 -67.23 10.51
CA HIS A 545 -54.12 -66.94 9.88
C HIS A 545 -53.36 -65.78 10.57
N SER A 546 -52.08 -66.01 10.86
CA SER A 546 -51.05 -64.96 10.99
C SER A 546 -50.28 -64.89 9.66
N PRO A 547 -49.65 -63.75 9.33
CA PRO A 547 -48.27 -63.49 9.75
C PRO A 547 -48.10 -62.07 10.34
N GLY A 548 -47.01 -61.68 10.98
CA GLY A 548 -45.68 -62.31 11.02
C GLY A 548 -44.62 -61.33 10.50
N THR A 549 -44.32 -60.34 11.35
CA THR A 549 -43.02 -59.66 11.54
C THR A 549 -42.09 -59.44 10.34
N GLN A 550 -41.74 -58.18 10.08
CA GLN A 550 -40.33 -57.81 9.96
C GLN A 550 -40.09 -56.34 10.29
N ALA A 551 -39.11 -56.10 11.17
CA ALA A 551 -38.51 -54.80 11.40
C ALA A 551 -37.14 -54.77 10.69
N THR A 552 -36.80 -53.65 10.06
CA THR A 552 -35.44 -53.37 9.59
C THR A 552 -35.07 -51.95 9.97
N GLU A 553 -34.47 -51.83 11.14
CA GLU A 553 -33.62 -50.70 11.48
C GLU A 553 -32.28 -50.85 10.75
N THR A 554 -31.67 -49.74 10.29
CA THR A 554 -30.24 -49.36 10.47
C THR A 554 -29.70 -48.55 9.27
N ARG A 555 -29.31 -47.30 9.54
CA ARG A 555 -28.28 -46.44 8.90
C ARG A 555 -28.00 -46.54 7.39
N LEU A 556 -28.08 -45.38 6.73
CA LEU A 556 -26.88 -44.59 6.43
C LEU A 556 -27.14 -43.11 6.73
#